data_AF-A0A2D7HAP9-F1
#
_entry.id   AF-A0A2D7HAP9-F1
#
_cell.length_a   1.000
_cell.length_b   1.000
_cell.length_c   1.000
_cell.angle_alpha   90.00
_cell.angle_beta   90.00
_cell.angle_gamma   90.00
#
_symmetry.space_group_name_H-M   'P 1'
#
loop_
_entity.id
_entity.type
_entity.pdbx_description
1 polymer ?
#
loop_
_entity_poly.entity_id
_entity_poly.type
_entity_poly.pdbx_seq_one_letter_code
_entity_poly.pdbx_strand_id
1 'polypeptide(L)' 'MRSTEDNYKILKDCLVERGHSSEEIQTIIKRVEDYEEKTQHDSIMDSIGTGGMDIEALVREALGE' A
#
# COMPACT_ATOMS: atom_id res chain seq x y z
N MET A 1 -17.00 10.04 3.04
CA MET A 1 -16.46 9.11 2.04
C MET A 1 -14.96 9.27 2.11
N ARG A 2 -14.23 8.29 2.67
CA ARG A 2 -12.76 8.38 2.76
C ARG A 2 -12.26 8.13 1.33
N SER A 3 -11.70 9.14 0.69
CA SER A 3 -11.23 9.03 -0.68
C SER A 3 -9.98 8.16 -0.71
N THR A 4 -9.83 7.32 -1.72
CA THR A 4 -8.66 6.43 -1.89
C THR A 4 -7.33 7.17 -1.75
N GLU A 5 -7.32 8.45 -2.13
CA GLU A 5 -6.21 9.40 -2.00
C GLU A 5 -5.71 9.58 -0.55
N ASP A 6 -6.60 9.55 0.45
CA ASP A 6 -6.21 9.60 1.87
C ASP A 6 -5.51 8.30 2.31
N ASN A 7 -5.91 7.15 1.77
CA ASN A 7 -5.30 5.85 2.11
C ASN A 7 -3.87 5.74 1.57
N TYR A 8 -3.63 6.18 0.33
CA TYR A 8 -2.28 6.23 -0.24
C TYR A 8 -1.36 7.16 0.54
N LYS A 9 -1.91 8.26 1.06
CA LYS A 9 -1.15 9.20 1.88
C LYS A 9 -0.75 8.59 3.23
N ILE A 10 -1.66 7.86 3.88
CA ILE A 10 -1.37 7.14 5.13
C ILE A 10 -0.33 6.03 4.90
N LEU A 11 -0.48 5.26 3.82
CA LEU A 11 0.49 4.21 3.46
C LEU A 11 1.88 4.82 3.22
N LYS A 12 1.95 5.92 2.46
CA LYS A 12 3.19 6.65 2.21
C LYS A 12 3.85 7.10 3.51
N ASP A 13 3.08 7.71 4.40
CA ASP A 13 3.60 8.20 5.69
C ASP A 13 4.15 7.05 6.54
N CYS A 14 3.41 5.93 6.62
CA CYS A 14 3.83 4.73 7.33
C CYS A 14 5.14 4.13 6.78
N LEU A 15 5.31 4.12 5.45
CA LEU A 15 6.54 3.63 4.82
C LEU A 15 7.72 4.57 5.04
N VAL A 16 7.50 5.88 5.05
CA VAL A 16 8.52 6.88 5.40
C VAL A 16 8.95 6.73 6.86
N GLU A 17 8.01 6.57 7.79
CA GLU A 17 8.31 6.33 9.21
C GLU A 17 9.12 5.05 9.44
N ARG A 18 8.92 4.03 8.60
CA ARG A 18 9.70 2.78 8.62
C ARG A 18 11.10 2.90 8.01
N GLY A 19 11.43 4.04 7.40
CA GLY A 19 12.73 4.30 6.81
C GLY A 19 12.90 3.78 5.38
N HIS A 20 11.81 3.46 4.68
CA HIS A 20 11.89 3.10 3.26
C HIS A 20 12.28 4.31 2.41
N SER A 21 13.02 4.04 1.34
CA SER A 21 13.42 5.07 0.38
C SER A 21 12.24 5.49 -0.51
N SER A 22 12.27 6.72 -1.01
CA SER A 22 11.24 7.25 -1.93
C SER A 22 10.97 6.34 -3.13
N GLU A 23 12.00 5.66 -3.64
CA GLU A 23 11.92 4.69 -4.75
C GLU A 23 11.17 3.41 -4.36
N GLU A 24 11.45 2.87 -3.17
CA GLU A 24 10.74 1.71 -2.63
C GLU A 24 9.27 2.08 -2.41
N ILE A 25 9.02 3.22 -1.78
CA ILE A 25 7.67 3.75 -1.53
C ILE A 25 6.88 3.86 -2.83
N GLN A 26 7.46 4.44 -3.88
CA GLN A 26 6.81 4.52 -5.18
C GLN A 26 6.52 3.14 -5.78
N THR A 27 7.43 2.19 -5.62
CA THR A 27 7.26 0.82 -6.10
C THR A 27 6.09 0.14 -5.40
N ILE A 28 6.02 0.27 -4.07
CA ILE A 28 4.95 -0.27 -3.24
C ILE A 28 3.61 0.35 -3.62
N ILE A 29 3.52 1.68 -3.68
CA ILE A 29 2.28 2.39 -4.04
C ILE A 29 1.78 1.97 -5.42
N LYS A 30 2.68 1.90 -6.41
CA LYS A 30 2.32 1.50 -7.77
C LYS A 30 1.86 0.05 -7.85
N ARG A 31 2.42 -0.83 -7.00
CA ARG A 31 1.99 -2.22 -6.87
C ARG A 31 0.59 -2.29 -6.27
N VAL A 32 0.32 -1.53 -5.21
CA VAL A 32 -1.02 -1.45 -4.60
C VAL A 32 -2.04 -0.93 -5.60
N GLU A 33 -1.71 0.12 -6.36
CA GLU A 33 -2.57 0.68 -7.40
C GLU A 33 -2.90 -0.35 -8.50
N ASP A 34 -1.89 -1.09 -9.00
CA ASP A 34 -2.08 -2.18 -9.97
C ASP A 34 -2.92 -3.33 -9.39
N TYR A 35 -2.76 -3.65 -8.10
CA TYR A 35 -3.59 -4.63 -7.42
C TYR A 35 -5.04 -4.15 -7.25
N GLU A 36 -5.27 -2.92 -6.79
CA GLU A 36 -6.63 -2.36 -6.65
C GLU A 36 -7.37 -2.26 -7.99
N GLU A 37 -6.65 -1.92 -9.07
CA GLU A 37 -7.22 -1.93 -10.42
C GLU A 37 -7.63 -3.34 -10.86
N LYS A 38 -6.83 -4.36 -10.53
CA LYS A 38 -7.10 -5.77 -10.87
C LYS A 38 -8.15 -6.42 -9.98
N THR A 39 -8.19 -6.07 -8.70
CA THR A 39 -9.05 -6.75 -7.73
C THR A 39 -10.46 -6.16 -7.71
N GLN A 40 -10.69 -4.91 -8.15
CA GLN A 40 -11.97 -4.16 -8.30
C GLN A 40 -13.02 -4.23 -7.16
N HIS A 41 -12.82 -5.09 -6.16
CA HIS A 41 -13.84 -5.59 -5.24
C HIS A 41 -13.26 -5.80 -3.83
N ASP A 42 -11.95 -6.05 -3.71
CA ASP A 42 -11.23 -6.13 -2.45
C ASP A 42 -10.21 -5.00 -2.41
N SER A 43 -10.57 -3.91 -1.74
CA SER A 43 -9.66 -2.79 -1.53
C SER A 43 -8.55 -3.24 -0.61
N ILE A 44 -7.36 -3.46 -1.17
CA ILE A 44 -6.11 -3.68 -0.44
C ILE A 44 -5.98 -2.64 0.68
N MET A 45 -6.35 -1.39 0.39
CA MET A 45 -6.35 -0.31 1.36
C MET A 45 -7.35 -0.47 2.51
N ASP A 46 -8.51 -1.07 2.25
CA ASP A 46 -9.50 -1.39 3.29
C ASP A 46 -8.99 -2.53 4.18
N SER A 47 -8.36 -3.55 3.59
CA SER A 47 -7.71 -4.64 4.31
C SER A 47 -6.50 -4.17 5.13
N ILE A 48 -5.70 -3.22 4.61
CA ILE A 48 -4.61 -2.57 5.36
C ILE A 48 -5.18 -1.74 6.52
N GLY A 49 -6.21 -0.94 6.27
CA GLY A 49 -6.86 -0.11 7.30
C GLY A 49 -7.57 -0.91 8.40
N THR A 50 -8.03 -2.12 8.07
CA THR A 50 -8.71 -3.04 9.00
C THR A 50 -7.72 -3.99 9.70
N GLY A 51 -6.43 -3.97 9.31
CA GLY A 51 -5.40 -4.86 9.85
C GLY A 51 -5.47 -6.30 9.33
N GLY A 52 -6.25 -6.54 8.26
CA GLY A 52 -6.35 -7.84 7.59
C GLY A 52 -5.21 -8.12 6.61
N MET A 53 -4.45 -7.10 6.21
CA MET A 53 -3.32 -7.23 5.30
C MET A 53 -2.06 -6.56 5.87
N ASP A 54 -1.00 -7.35 6.01
CA ASP A 54 0.30 -6.87 6.45
C ASP A 54 0.93 -5.99 5.37
N ILE A 55 1.08 -4.70 5.68
CA ILE A 55 1.82 -3.76 4.84
C ILE A 55 3.22 -4.30 4.56
N GLU A 56 3.89 -4.94 5.54
CA GLU A 56 5.22 -5.54 5.33
C GLU A 56 5.20 -6.67 4.31
N ALA A 57 4.18 -7.53 4.34
CA ALA A 57 4.06 -8.62 3.37
C ALA A 57 3.84 -8.06 1.96
N LEU A 58 2.99 -7.05 1.83
CA LEU A 58 2.75 -6.37 0.56
C LEU A 58 4.00 -5.62 0.07
N VAL A 59 4.75 -4.98 0.96
CA VAL A 59 6.02 -4.33 0.65
C VAL A 59 7.04 -5.34 0.14
N ARG A 60 7.22 -6.45 0.85
CA ARG A 60 8.13 -7.53 0.45
C ARG A 60 7.73 -8.14 -0.89
N GLU A 61 6.45 -8.36 -1.11
CA GLU A 61 5.94 -8.84 -2.39
C GLU A 61 6.15 -7.82 -3.52
N ALA A 62 5.99 -6.53 -3.23
CA ALA A 62 6.22 -5.44 -4.19
C ALA A 62 7.71 -5.28 -4.54
N LEU A 63 8.60 -5.44 -3.55
CA LEU A 63 10.05 -5.35 -3.71
C LEU A 63 10.68 -6.66 -4.22
N GLY A 64 9.95 -7.78 -4.14
CA GLY A 64 10.41 -9.09 -4.58
C GLY A 64 11.40 -9.77 -3.62
N GLU A 65 11.30 -9.47 -2.31
CA GLU A 65 12.20 -9.94 -1.24
C GLU A 65 11.67 -11.11 -0.37
#